data_AF-A0A931QZ35-F1
#
_entry.id   AF-A0A931QZ35-F1
#
_cell.length_a   1.000
_cell.length_b   1.000
_cell.length_c   1.000
_cell.angle_alpha   90.00
_cell.angle_beta   90.00
_cell.angle_gamma   90.00
#
_symmetry.space_group_name_H-M   'P 1'
#
loop_
_entity.id
_entity.type
_entity.pdbx_description
1 polymer ?
#
loop_
_entity_poly.entity_id
_entity_poly.type
_entity_poly.pdbx_seq_one_letter_code
_entity_poly.pdbx_strand_id
1 'polypeptide(L)'
;MRKGKVFDVCIIGSGAAGGAAAKVLTEGGLNVVMLEAGPPLDPQKDYKEHVWPYELPRRGAGVGGAGYSDFGLTEFLAPNGAWTIEGEPYT
;
A
#
# COMPACT_ATOMS: atom_id res chain seq x y z
N MET A 1 6.69 -8.57 -29.00
CA MET A 1 6.97 -8.06 -27.64
C MET A 1 7.38 -6.60 -27.73
N ARG A 2 6.77 -5.71 -26.95
CA ARG A 2 7.18 -4.31 -26.88
C ARG A 2 8.44 -4.24 -26.03
N LYS A 3 9.51 -3.62 -26.53
CA LYS A 3 10.74 -3.43 -25.75
C LYS A 3 10.39 -2.55 -24.54
N GLY A 4 10.64 -3.04 -23.33
CA GLY A 4 10.37 -2.30 -22.09
C GLY A 4 11.20 -1.01 -22.04
N LYS A 5 10.68 0.01 -21.35
CA LYS A 5 11.48 1.20 -21.02
C LYS A 5 12.60 0.77 -20.06
N VAL A 6 13.82 1.21 -20.33
CA VAL A 6 14.96 0.99 -19.44
C VAL A 6 14.96 2.05 -18.35
N PHE A 7 15.22 1.63 -17.11
CA PHE A 7 15.33 2.48 -15.93
C PHE A 7 16.70 2.25 -15.28
N ASP A 8 17.19 3.27 -14.58
CA ASP A 8 18.48 3.22 -13.88
C ASP A 8 18.36 2.45 -12.56
N VAL A 9 17.21 2.58 -11.88
CA VAL A 9 16.92 1.93 -10.59
C VAL A 9 15.50 1.35 -10.57
N CYS A 10 15.36 0.16 -10.01
CA CYS A 10 14.07 -0.45 -9.67
C CYS A 10 13.94 -0.56 -8.14
N ILE A 11 12.90 0.06 -7.58
CA ILE A 11 12.54 -0.02 -6.16
C ILE A 11 11.36 -0.97 -6.01
N ILE A 12 11.48 -1.97 -5.13
CA ILE A 12 10.39 -2.86 -4.76
C ILE A 12 9.87 -2.46 -3.39
N GLY A 13 8.63 -1.98 -3.35
CA GLY A 13 7.95 -1.43 -2.18
C GLY A 13 7.96 0.10 -2.15
N SER A 14 6.79 0.72 -2.00
CA SER A 14 6.59 2.16 -1.82
C SER A 14 6.36 2.56 -0.36
N GLY A 15 6.76 1.70 0.59
CA GLY A 15 6.76 2.02 2.02
C GLY A 15 7.72 3.16 2.37
N ALA A 16 7.85 3.47 3.66
CA ALA A 16 8.58 4.64 4.15
C ALA A 16 10.00 4.78 3.54
N ALA A 17 10.77 3.67 3.50
CA ALA A 17 12.11 3.67 2.92
C ALA A 17 12.11 3.78 1.39
N GLY A 18 11.20 3.06 0.71
CA GLY A 18 11.11 3.05 -0.75
C GLY A 18 10.72 4.40 -1.32
N GLY A 19 9.73 5.06 -0.71
CA GLY A 19 9.34 6.43 -1.08
C GLY A 19 10.45 7.45 -0.85
N ALA A 20 11.14 7.38 0.30
CA ALA A 20 12.28 8.25 0.59
C ALA A 20 13.43 8.05 -0.42
N ALA A 21 13.75 6.80 -0.75
CA ALA A 21 14.76 6.47 -1.76
C ALA A 21 14.36 6.97 -3.14
N ALA A 22 13.10 6.75 -3.56
CA ALA A 22 12.58 7.22 -4.84
C ALA A 22 12.73 8.74 -4.98
N LYS A 23 12.38 9.50 -3.94
CA LYS A 23 12.54 10.96 -3.92
C LYS A 23 14.00 11.36 -4.19
N VAL A 24 14.93 10.87 -3.38
CA VAL A 24 16.35 11.28 -3.46
C VAL A 24 16.96 10.89 -4.81
N LEU A 25 16.68 9.68 -5.30
CA LEU A 25 17.23 9.18 -6.56
C LEU A 25 16.68 9.93 -7.78
N THR A 26 15.38 10.24 -7.78
CA THR A 26 14.75 10.99 -8.88
C THR A 26 15.18 12.47 -8.88
N GLU A 27 15.30 13.11 -7.72
CA GLU A 27 15.89 14.45 -7.59
C GLU A 27 17.36 14.50 -8.05
N GLY A 28 18.08 13.38 -7.91
CA GLY A 28 19.43 13.19 -8.47
C GLY A 28 19.48 12.97 -9.98
N GLY A 29 18.34 12.97 -10.68
CA GLY A 29 18.26 12.87 -12.14
C GLY A 29 18.18 11.44 -12.69
N LEU A 30 18.04 10.42 -11.84
CA LEU A 30 17.90 9.03 -12.28
C LEU A 30 16.47 8.71 -12.72
N ASN A 31 16.34 7.85 -13.73
CA ASN A 31 15.06 7.26 -14.12
C ASN A 31 14.75 6.09 -13.19
N VAL A 32 13.81 6.28 -12.28
CA VAL A 32 13.42 5.25 -11.30
C VAL A 32 12.08 4.64 -11.67
N VAL A 33 11.98 3.31 -11.56
CA VAL A 33 10.70 2.58 -11.56
C VAL A 33 10.46 2.02 -10.16
N MET A 34 9.22 2.06 -9.70
CA MET A 34 8.80 1.53 -8.40
C MET A 34 7.66 0.54 -8.60
N LEU A 35 7.73 -0.60 -7.92
CA LEU A 35 6.69 -1.62 -7.91
C LEU A 35 6.19 -1.79 -6.48
N GLU A 36 4.88 -1.81 -6.30
CA GLU A 36 4.22 -2.00 -5.00
C GLU A 36 3.19 -3.13 -5.14
N ALA A 37 3.07 -3.97 -4.12
CA ALA A 37 2.11 -5.07 -4.12
C ALA A 37 0.68 -4.56 -3.88
N GLY A 38 0.54 -3.52 -3.06
CA GLY A 38 -0.73 -2.86 -2.80
C GLY A 38 -1.26 -2.02 -3.96
N PRO A 39 -2.58 -1.72 -3.96
CA PRO A 39 -3.17 -0.81 -4.93
C PRO A 39 -2.67 0.64 -4.74
N PRO A 40 -2.81 1.50 -5.75
CA PRO A 40 -2.60 2.94 -5.58
C PRO A 40 -3.51 3.48 -4.47
N LEU A 41 -2.93 4.19 -3.51
CA LEU A 41 -3.67 4.83 -2.42
C LEU A 41 -3.94 6.30 -2.77
N ASP A 42 -5.19 6.72 -2.56
CA ASP A 42 -5.64 8.12 -2.59
C ASP A 42 -5.77 8.62 -1.14
N PRO A 43 -4.88 9.51 -0.68
CA PRO A 43 -4.91 10.02 0.69
C PRO A 43 -6.22 10.73 1.08
N GLN A 44 -7.04 11.17 0.11
CA GLN A 44 -8.34 11.77 0.43
C GLN A 44 -9.44 10.73 0.69
N LYS A 45 -9.24 9.48 0.28
CA LYS A 45 -10.25 8.41 0.35
C LYS A 45 -9.84 7.26 1.25
N ASP A 46 -8.57 6.87 1.23
CA ASP A 46 -8.12 5.61 1.82
C ASP A 46 -7.61 5.77 3.25
N TYR A 47 -7.16 6.98 3.59
CA TYR A 47 -6.58 7.37 4.87
C TYR A 47 -7.69 7.65 5.90
N LYS A 48 -7.54 7.07 7.09
CA LYS A 48 -8.59 7.02 8.14
C LYS A 48 -8.10 7.46 9.51
N GLU A 49 -6.98 8.16 9.56
CA GLU A 49 -6.31 8.65 10.78
C GLU A 49 -7.19 9.61 11.60
N HIS A 50 -8.21 10.19 10.97
CA HIS A 50 -9.15 11.14 11.59
C HIS A 50 -10.60 10.66 11.56
N VAL A 51 -10.83 9.35 11.39
CA VAL A 51 -12.16 8.74 11.37
C VAL A 51 -12.40 8.00 12.68
N TRP A 52 -13.56 8.17 13.27
CA TRP A 52 -13.97 7.44 14.47
C TRP A 52 -14.51 6.05 14.10
N PRO A 53 -14.39 5.04 14.99
CA PRO A 53 -14.90 3.71 14.73
C PRO A 53 -16.37 3.70 14.28
N TYR A 54 -17.25 4.45 14.92
CA TYR A 54 -18.68 4.46 14.57
C TYR A 54 -18.99 5.04 13.17
N GLU A 55 -18.03 5.70 12.52
CA GLU A 55 -18.17 6.25 11.17
C GLU A 55 -17.84 5.21 10.09
N LEU A 56 -17.24 4.07 10.45
CA LEU A 56 -16.90 2.99 9.53
C LEU A 56 -17.98 1.91 9.46
N PRO A 57 -18.20 1.28 8.28
CA PRO A 57 -19.26 0.29 8.09
C PRO A 57 -19.24 -0.88 9.09
N ARG A 58 -18.04 -1.30 9.53
CA ARG A 58 -17.86 -2.44 10.45
C ARG A 58 -17.25 -2.02 11.77
N ARG A 59 -17.37 -0.74 12.09
CA ARG A 59 -16.85 -0.13 13.32
C ARG A 59 -15.34 -0.34 13.53
N GLY A 60 -14.57 -0.46 12.44
CA GLY A 60 -13.14 -0.69 12.49
C GLY A 60 -12.71 -2.15 12.64
N ALA A 61 -13.66 -3.06 12.90
CA ALA A 61 -13.35 -4.47 13.16
C ALA A 61 -13.05 -5.30 11.89
N GLY A 62 -13.11 -4.70 10.70
CA GLY A 62 -12.84 -5.42 9.45
C GLY A 62 -13.93 -6.41 9.06
N VAL A 63 -13.77 -7.05 7.90
CA VAL A 63 -14.71 -8.04 7.38
C VAL A 63 -14.80 -9.22 8.35
N GLY A 64 -16.02 -9.60 8.74
CA GLY A 64 -16.25 -10.71 9.67
C GLY A 64 -15.73 -10.50 11.10
N GLY A 65 -15.31 -9.28 11.46
CA GLY A 65 -14.70 -9.00 12.77
C GLY A 65 -13.24 -9.45 12.89
N ALA A 66 -12.55 -9.69 11.77
CA ALA A 66 -11.16 -10.16 11.75
C ALA A 66 -10.18 -9.24 12.52
N GLY A 67 -10.49 -7.96 12.61
CA GLY A 67 -9.74 -6.98 13.40
C GLY A 67 -9.68 -7.29 14.91
N TYR A 68 -10.58 -8.12 15.43
CA TYR A 68 -10.53 -8.58 16.83
C TYR A 68 -9.46 -9.66 17.05
N SER A 69 -9.15 -10.44 16.02
CA SER A 69 -8.13 -11.50 16.07
C SER A 69 -6.77 -11.04 15.56
N ASP A 70 -6.74 -10.08 14.63
CA ASP A 70 -5.52 -9.56 14.04
C ASP A 70 -5.66 -8.06 13.79
N PHE A 71 -4.81 -7.28 14.47
CA PHE A 71 -4.79 -5.82 14.30
C PHE A 71 -4.49 -5.41 12.85
N GLY A 72 -3.76 -6.26 12.10
CA GLY A 72 -3.44 -6.14 10.67
C GLY A 72 -4.67 -6.11 9.75
N LEU A 73 -5.81 -6.63 10.22
CA LEU A 73 -7.07 -6.74 9.46
C LEU A 73 -8.10 -5.69 9.85
N THR A 74 -7.70 -4.66 10.60
CA THR A 74 -8.57 -3.54 10.96
C THR A 74 -8.78 -2.59 9.79
N GLU A 75 -9.94 -1.92 9.72
CA GLU A 75 -10.24 -0.98 8.64
C GLU A 75 -9.38 0.31 8.70
N PHE A 76 -8.69 0.55 9.81
CA PHE A 76 -7.88 1.75 10.08
C PHE A 76 -6.47 1.70 9.49
N LEU A 77 -5.95 0.52 9.19
CA LEU A 77 -4.61 0.40 8.62
C LEU A 77 -4.63 0.76 7.14
N ALA A 78 -4.14 1.95 6.80
CA ALA A 78 -3.96 2.39 5.41
C ALA A 78 -3.25 1.39 4.47
N PRO A 79 -2.19 0.64 4.88
CA PRO A 79 -1.56 -0.31 3.97
C PRO A 79 -2.43 -1.53 3.68
N ASN A 80 -3.51 -1.77 4.44
CA ASN A 80 -4.41 -2.92 4.29
C ASN A 80 -3.66 -4.24 4.00
N GLY A 81 -2.44 -4.43 4.55
CA GLY A 81 -1.41 -5.35 4.05
C GLY A 81 -1.65 -6.84 4.30
N ALA A 82 -2.90 -7.23 4.47
CA ALA A 82 -3.35 -8.59 4.72
C ALA A 82 -4.48 -8.95 3.76
N TRP A 83 -4.31 -8.56 2.49
CA TRP A 83 -5.15 -9.00 1.40
C TRP A 83 -4.76 -10.40 0.99
N THR A 84 -5.76 -11.25 0.75
CA THR A 84 -5.63 -12.36 -0.18
C THR A 84 -5.83 -11.79 -1.57
N ILE A 85 -4.76 -11.68 -2.35
CA ILE A 85 -4.83 -11.16 -3.71
C ILE A 85 -5.18 -12.33 -4.63
N GLU A 86 -6.28 -12.19 -5.36
CA GLU A 86 -6.72 -13.23 -6.28
C GLU A 86 -5.62 -13.54 -7.31
N GLY A 87 -5.06 -14.75 -7.24
CA GLY A 87 -4.01 -15.22 -8.14
C GLY A 87 -2.57 -15.08 -7.61
N GLU A 88 -2.34 -14.49 -6.43
CA GLU A 88 -1.02 -14.51 -5.79
C GLU A 88 -0.86 -15.72 -4.85
N PRO A 89 0.21 -16.53 -5.00
CA PRO A 89 0.36 -17.78 -4.25
C PRO A 89 0.78 -17.59 -2.78
N TYR A 90 1.09 -16.36 -2.36
CA TYR A 90 1.68 -16.05 -1.05
C TYR A 90 0.84 -15.08 -0.21
N THR A 91 -0.42 -14.87 -0.60
CA THR A 91 -1.39 -13.96 0.04
C THR A 91 -2.70 -14.66 0.34
#